data_AF-A0A9P6E093-F1
#
_entry.id   AF-A0A9P6E093-F1
#
_cell.length_a   1.000
_cell.length_b   1.000
_cell.length_c   1.000
_cell.angle_alpha   90.00
_cell.angle_beta   90.00
_cell.angle_gamma   90.00
#
_symmetry.space_group_name_H-M   'P 1'
#
loop_
_entity.id
_entity.type
_entity.pdbx_description
1 polymer ?
#
loop_
_entity_poly.entity_id
_entity_poly.type
_entity_poly.pdbx_seq_one_letter_code
_entity_poly.pdbx_strand_id
1 'polypeptide(L)'
;MASSDRQQRRITVEVELASAVARISQLQLELFDIRQRLNDTTPILDMLPEDVMVEVFQYLLPSHPDPEIAGYGCSLKPIQLTLGAVCRTWRSITWSFPAFWKELRFTFAAKSDDAQAEIQVDLVQEWVRRTGNLPLQISLLLRKTKKHAVLDGILRILLQECQRWRSLEVAGKATHRLRKKMFEGSYIC
;
A
#
# COMPACT_ATOMS: atom_id res chain seq x y z
N MET A 1 -29.27 37.54 -5.29
CA MET A 1 -28.64 37.68 -3.94
C MET A 1 -28.43 36.33 -3.25
N ALA A 2 -29.44 35.46 -3.09
CA ALA A 2 -29.30 34.16 -2.41
C ALA A 2 -28.27 33.16 -3.03
N SER A 3 -28.01 33.22 -4.34
CA SER A 3 -27.00 32.38 -5.00
C SER A 3 -25.56 32.79 -4.66
N SER A 4 -25.32 34.11 -4.54
CA SER A 4 -24.01 34.66 -4.18
C SER A 4 -23.63 34.35 -2.73
N ASP A 5 -24.61 34.36 -1.83
CA ASP A 5 -24.43 34.05 -0.41
C ASP A 5 -24.12 32.57 -0.17
N ARG A 6 -24.81 31.67 -0.92
CA ARG A 6 -24.50 30.23 -0.92
C ARG A 6 -23.08 29.95 -1.44
N GLN A 7 -22.67 30.65 -2.49
CA GLN A 7 -21.33 30.49 -3.06
C GLN A 7 -20.25 30.99 -2.11
N GLN A 8 -20.46 32.14 -1.47
CA GLN A 8 -19.54 32.68 -0.47
C GLN A 8 -19.39 31.73 0.72
N ARG A 9 -20.51 31.19 1.23
CA ARG A 9 -20.49 30.22 2.33
C ARG A 9 -19.76 28.93 1.96
N ARG A 10 -19.90 28.44 0.73
CA ARG A 10 -19.16 27.26 0.24
C ARG A 10 -17.66 27.49 0.30
N ILE A 11 -17.19 28.63 -0.21
CA ILE A 11 -15.77 28.99 -0.22
C ILE A 11 -15.23 29.08 1.21
N THR A 12 -15.96 29.72 2.13
CA THR A 12 -15.54 29.79 3.53
C THR A 12 -15.37 28.40 4.15
N VAL A 13 -16.34 27.50 3.94
CA VAL A 13 -16.27 26.12 4.45
C VAL A 13 -15.13 25.33 3.77
N GLU A 14 -14.89 25.52 2.48
CA GLU A 14 -13.78 24.88 1.77
C GLU A 14 -12.42 25.30 2.35
N VAL A 15 -12.26 26.59 2.69
CA VAL A 15 -11.04 27.13 3.33
C VAL A 15 -10.88 26.59 4.76
N GLU A 16 -11.94 26.59 5.56
CA GLU A 16 -11.92 26.02 6.91
C GLU A 16 -11.59 24.53 6.90
N LEU A 17 -12.18 23.77 5.97
CA LEU A 17 -11.90 22.36 5.77
C LEU A 17 -10.42 22.13 5.42
N ALA A 18 -9.88 22.92 4.48
CA ALA A 18 -8.47 22.84 4.09
C ALA A 18 -7.53 23.12 5.29
N SER A 19 -7.84 24.15 6.08
CA SER A 19 -7.08 24.49 7.29
C SER A 19 -7.15 23.39 8.35
N ALA A 20 -8.34 22.84 8.61
CA ALA A 20 -8.52 21.73 9.54
C ALA A 20 -7.76 20.47 9.10
N VAL A 21 -7.79 20.13 7.81
CA VAL A 21 -7.02 19.02 7.23
C VAL A 21 -5.51 19.24 7.40
N ALA A 22 -5.02 20.46 7.15
CA ALA A 22 -3.61 20.79 7.37
C ALA A 22 -3.21 20.66 8.85
N ARG A 23 -4.05 21.13 9.78
CA ARG A 23 -3.81 21.02 11.22
C ARG A 23 -3.84 19.57 11.70
N ILE A 24 -4.77 18.75 11.23
CA ILE A 24 -4.81 17.31 11.50
C ILE A 24 -3.52 16.65 11.02
N SER A 25 -3.08 16.96 9.79
CA SER A 25 -1.85 16.40 9.23
C SER A 25 -0.63 16.77 10.09
N GLN A 26 -0.55 18.02 10.55
CA GLN A 26 0.51 18.47 11.46
C GLN A 26 0.50 17.71 12.79
N LEU A 27 -0.66 17.59 13.44
CA LEU A 27 -0.79 16.88 14.71
C LEU A 27 -0.51 15.38 14.56
N GLN A 28 -0.85 14.79 13.42
CA GLN A 28 -0.50 13.40 13.11
C GLN A 28 1.01 13.19 13.01
N LEU A 29 1.74 14.14 12.41
CA LEU A 29 3.20 14.09 12.34
C LEU A 29 3.83 14.24 13.73
N GLU A 30 3.31 15.15 14.55
CA GLU A 30 3.78 15.35 15.93
C GLU A 30 3.52 14.11 16.79
N LEU A 31 2.31 13.53 16.73
CA LEU A 31 1.99 12.28 17.41
C LEU A 31 2.86 11.11 16.93
N PHE A 32 3.17 11.07 15.63
CA PHE A 32 4.05 10.05 15.09
C PHE A 32 5.45 10.14 15.70
N ASP A 33 6.03 11.34 15.78
CA ASP A 33 7.34 11.55 16.41
C ASP A 33 7.34 11.15 17.90
N ILE A 34 6.34 11.62 18.65
CA ILE A 34 6.19 11.30 20.08
C ILE A 34 6.09 9.78 20.28
N ARG A 35 5.24 9.10 19.49
CA ARG A 35 5.08 7.64 19.58
C ARG A 35 6.36 6.91 19.22
N GLN A 36 7.06 7.33 18.17
CA GLN A 36 8.30 6.70 17.76
C GLN A 36 9.34 6.77 18.89
N ARG A 37 9.48 7.94 19.54
CA ARG A 37 10.40 8.14 20.67
C ARG A 37 10.03 7.29 21.88
N LEU A 38 8.75 7.19 22.21
CA LEU A 38 8.28 6.33 23.30
C LEU A 38 8.55 4.85 23.02
N ASN A 39 8.28 4.41 21.78
CA ASN A 39 8.52 3.02 21.37
C ASN A 39 10.01 2.69 21.37
N ASP A 40 10.88 3.62 20.96
CA ASP A 40 12.35 3.47 21.03
C ASP A 40 12.85 3.30 22.48
N THR A 41 12.08 3.72 23.49
CA THR A 41 12.40 3.55 24.93
C THR A 41 11.67 2.39 25.61
N THR A 42 10.88 1.62 24.88
CA THR A 42 10.05 0.54 25.46
C THR A 42 10.85 -0.77 25.58
N PRO A 43 10.83 -1.45 26.74
CA PRO A 43 11.67 -2.64 27.00
C PRO A 43 11.41 -3.84 26.11
N ILE A 44 10.25 -3.92 25.42
CA ILE A 44 9.91 -5.04 24.53
C ILE A 44 10.97 -5.24 23.45
N LEU A 45 11.59 -4.17 22.96
CA LEU A 45 12.64 -4.23 21.94
C LEU A 45 13.97 -4.77 22.50
N ASP A 46 14.22 -4.54 23.79
CA ASP A 46 15.43 -5.00 24.48
C ASP A 46 15.26 -6.43 25.05
N MET A 47 14.02 -6.89 25.21
CA MET A 47 13.71 -8.20 25.80
C MET A 47 13.57 -9.33 24.79
N LEU A 48 13.20 -9.03 23.54
CA LEU A 48 13.00 -10.05 22.51
C LEU A 48 14.18 -10.09 21.54
N PRO A 49 14.81 -11.26 21.32
CA PRO A 49 15.76 -11.44 20.23
C PRO A 49 15.13 -11.10 18.87
N GLU A 50 15.96 -10.67 17.92
CA GLU A 50 15.54 -10.34 16.55
C GLU A 50 14.75 -11.47 15.89
N ASP A 51 15.21 -12.71 16.05
CA ASP A 51 14.56 -13.89 15.45
C ASP A 51 13.12 -14.08 15.93
N VAL A 52 12.86 -13.81 17.22
CA VAL A 52 11.51 -13.91 17.81
C VAL A 52 10.62 -12.80 17.27
N MET A 53 11.14 -11.58 17.14
CA MET A 53 10.39 -10.48 16.51
C MET A 53 10.05 -10.78 15.05
N VAL A 54 11.01 -11.35 14.31
CA VAL A 54 10.81 -11.78 12.91
C VAL A 54 9.70 -12.82 12.84
N GLU A 55 9.73 -13.84 13.69
CA GLU A 55 8.70 -14.87 13.75
C GLU A 55 7.32 -14.28 14.06
N VAL A 56 7.21 -13.38 15.05
CA VAL A 56 5.96 -12.67 15.35
C VAL A 56 5.47 -11.86 14.15
N PHE A 57 6.36 -11.13 13.46
CA PHE A 57 5.96 -10.35 12.28
C PHE A 57 5.48 -11.24 11.13
N GLN A 58 6.02 -12.46 10.97
CA GLN A 58 5.52 -13.41 9.96
C GLN A 58 4.07 -13.78 10.20
N TYR A 59 3.63 -13.91 11.45
CA TYR A 59 2.21 -14.16 11.78
C TYR A 59 1.30 -12.95 11.49
N LEU A 60 1.86 -11.74 11.44
CA LEU A 60 1.12 -10.51 11.09
C LEU A 60 1.03 -10.31 9.58
N LEU A 61 1.88 -10.99 8.80
CA LEU A 61 1.76 -10.96 7.35
C LEU A 61 0.46 -11.63 6.93
N PRO A 62 -0.28 -11.03 5.99
CA PRO A 62 -1.60 -11.50 5.64
C PRO A 62 -1.52 -12.87 4.98
N SER A 63 -1.73 -13.97 5.72
CA SER A 63 -1.67 -15.31 5.10
C SER A 63 -2.73 -15.45 3.99
N HIS A 64 -3.96 -14.96 4.21
CA HIS A 64 -5.02 -14.72 3.21
C HIS A 64 -6.13 -13.85 3.85
N PRO A 65 -6.27 -12.54 3.58
CA PRO A 65 -7.45 -11.78 3.97
C PRO A 65 -8.61 -12.17 3.06
N ASP A 66 -9.75 -12.39 3.71
CA ASP A 66 -11.03 -12.62 3.08
C ASP A 66 -11.34 -11.51 2.05
N PRO A 67 -11.61 -11.86 0.78
CA PRO A 67 -12.00 -10.91 -0.27
C PRO A 67 -13.18 -10.01 0.11
N GLU A 68 -14.03 -10.42 1.05
CA GLU A 68 -15.21 -9.66 1.49
C GLU A 68 -14.85 -8.49 2.41
N ILE A 69 -13.81 -8.61 3.25
CA ILE A 69 -13.35 -7.53 4.14
C ILE A 69 -12.70 -6.40 3.31
N ALA A 70 -12.10 -6.75 2.18
CA ALA A 70 -11.59 -5.80 1.20
C ALA A 70 -12.70 -5.04 0.45
N GLY A 71 -13.99 -5.22 0.75
CA GLY A 71 -15.11 -4.45 0.18
C GLY A 71 -15.19 -3.01 0.71
N TYR A 72 -14.69 -2.75 1.93
CA TYR A 72 -14.86 -1.47 2.62
C TYR A 72 -13.65 -0.56 2.46
N GLY A 73 -13.40 -0.03 1.26
CA GLY A 73 -12.70 1.27 1.11
C GLY A 73 -11.25 1.41 1.63
N CYS A 74 -10.65 0.41 2.26
CA CYS A 74 -9.30 0.51 2.80
C CYS A 74 -8.31 0.49 1.64
N SER A 75 -7.63 1.61 1.44
CA SER A 75 -6.28 1.61 0.89
C SER A 75 -5.46 0.76 1.84
N LEU A 76 -5.30 -0.53 1.52
CA LEU A 76 -4.51 -1.44 2.33
C LEU A 76 -3.06 -1.00 2.20
N LYS A 77 -2.63 -0.08 3.08
CA LYS A 77 -1.21 0.12 3.35
C LYS A 77 -0.67 -1.26 3.72
N PRO A 78 0.37 -1.76 3.02
CA PRO A 78 0.97 -3.03 3.38
C PRO A 78 1.34 -3.03 4.85
N ILE A 79 1.09 -4.14 5.55
CA ILE A 79 1.39 -4.28 6.98
C ILE A 79 2.87 -3.98 7.28
N GLN A 80 3.75 -4.21 6.32
CA GLN A 80 5.18 -3.88 6.36
C GLN A 80 5.40 -2.38 6.61
N LEU A 81 4.61 -1.50 5.96
CA LEU A 81 4.68 -0.06 6.21
C LEU A 81 4.17 0.31 7.59
N THR A 82 3.16 -0.41 8.09
CA THR A 82 2.64 -0.24 9.46
C THR A 82 3.67 -0.67 10.50
N LEU A 83 4.33 -1.83 10.31
CA LEU A 83 5.41 -2.30 11.18
C LEU A 83 6.57 -1.31 11.20
N GLY A 84 6.98 -0.82 10.02
CA GLY A 84 8.03 0.19 9.92
C GLY A 84 7.64 1.56 10.49
N ALA A 85 6.36 1.83 10.75
CA ALA A 85 5.93 3.08 11.37
C ALA A 85 6.00 3.06 12.90
N VAL A 86 6.24 1.89 13.52
CA VAL A 86 6.22 1.76 14.99
C VAL A 86 7.45 2.37 15.64
N CYS A 87 8.65 1.90 15.28
CA CYS A 87 9.92 2.36 15.83
C CYS A 87 11.06 2.12 14.83
N ARG A 88 12.28 2.60 15.13
CA ARG A 88 13.43 2.41 14.24
C ARG A 88 13.84 0.94 14.12
N THR A 89 13.77 0.19 15.22
CA THR A 89 14.13 -1.24 15.26
C THR A 89 13.19 -2.07 14.39
N TRP A 90 11.87 -1.90 14.54
CA TRP A 90 10.87 -2.61 13.74
C TRP A 90 11.00 -2.29 12.25
N ARG A 91 11.35 -1.05 11.92
CA ARG A 91 11.66 -0.65 10.54
C ARG A 91 12.90 -1.36 10.03
N SER A 92 13.98 -1.39 10.81
CA SER A 92 15.22 -2.08 10.42
C SER A 92 14.95 -3.56 10.12
N ILE A 93 14.27 -4.26 11.03
CA ILE A 93 13.88 -5.67 10.87
C ILE A 93 12.98 -5.80 9.64
N THR A 94 11.92 -5.01 9.53
CA THR A 94 10.96 -5.18 8.44
C THR A 94 11.60 -4.94 7.06
N TRP A 95 12.56 -4.02 6.96
CA TRP A 95 13.22 -3.66 5.71
C TRP A 95 14.34 -4.62 5.32
N SER A 96 14.93 -5.33 6.29
CA SER A 96 16.09 -6.20 6.08
C SER A 96 15.72 -7.63 5.71
N PHE A 97 14.47 -8.06 5.90
CA PHE A 97 14.04 -9.44 5.67
C PHE A 97 13.23 -9.55 4.36
N PRO A 98 13.80 -10.11 3.28
CA PRO A 98 13.12 -10.25 1.99
C PRO A 98 11.80 -11.04 2.07
N ALA A 99 11.73 -11.99 3.01
CA ALA A 99 10.57 -12.85 3.22
C ALA A 99 9.29 -12.07 3.55
N PHE A 100 9.40 -10.86 4.09
CA PHE A 100 8.25 -10.01 4.39
C PHE A 100 7.67 -9.33 3.16
N TRP A 101 8.43 -9.22 2.08
CA TRP A 101 8.05 -8.49 0.87
C TRP A 101 7.58 -9.42 -0.25
N LYS A 102 7.75 -10.75 -0.08
CA LYS A 102 7.42 -11.75 -1.11
C LYS A 102 5.93 -11.78 -1.50
N GLU A 103 5.09 -11.24 -0.63
CA GLU A 103 3.64 -11.20 -0.81
C GLU A 103 3.17 -9.78 -1.14
N LEU A 104 2.71 -9.61 -2.38
CA LEU A 104 2.38 -8.32 -2.98
C LEU A 104 0.87 -8.24 -3.23
N ARG A 105 0.19 -7.40 -2.44
CA ARG A 105 -1.26 -7.18 -2.57
C ARG A 105 -1.54 -5.77 -3.06
N PHE A 106 -2.18 -5.66 -4.23
CA PHE A 106 -2.50 -4.38 -4.85
C PHE A 106 -4.01 -4.20 -4.98
N THR A 107 -4.53 -3.05 -4.56
CA THR A 107 -5.92 -2.66 -4.75
C THR A 107 -5.99 -1.45 -5.67
N PHE A 108 -6.64 -1.61 -6.82
CA PHE A 108 -6.80 -0.53 -7.79
C PHE A 108 -8.22 0.03 -7.73
N ALA A 109 -8.36 1.29 -7.32
CA ALA A 109 -9.64 1.98 -7.17
C ALA A 109 -9.74 3.22 -8.08
N ALA A 110 -10.97 3.62 -8.43
CA ALA A 110 -11.26 4.68 -9.41
C ALA A 110 -10.67 6.06 -9.10
N LYS A 111 -10.33 6.33 -7.84
CA LYS A 111 -10.12 7.69 -7.30
C LYS A 111 -8.64 8.08 -7.13
N SER A 112 -7.68 7.28 -7.62
CA SER A 112 -6.27 7.64 -7.49
C SER A 112 -5.95 8.86 -8.36
N ASP A 113 -5.34 9.89 -7.77
CA ASP A 113 -4.80 11.02 -8.52
C ASP A 113 -3.56 10.59 -9.34
N ASP A 114 -3.17 11.33 -10.38
CA ASP A 114 -2.04 10.97 -11.24
C ASP A 114 -0.70 11.09 -10.47
N ALA A 115 -0.55 12.06 -9.58
CA ALA A 115 0.61 12.13 -8.68
C ALA A 115 0.71 10.93 -7.73
N GLN A 116 -0.45 10.41 -7.27
CA GLN A 116 -0.49 9.20 -6.43
C GLN A 116 -0.16 7.94 -7.23
N ALA A 117 -0.32 7.97 -8.55
CA ALA A 117 -0.01 6.85 -9.42
C ALA A 117 1.49 6.61 -9.56
N GLU A 118 2.26 7.66 -9.79
CA GLU A 118 3.72 7.56 -9.96
C GLU A 118 4.37 7.02 -8.69
N ILE A 119 3.99 7.56 -7.53
CA ILE A 119 4.44 7.09 -6.22
C ILE A 119 4.12 5.59 -6.03
N GLN A 120 2.97 5.11 -6.51
CA GLN A 120 2.63 3.69 -6.41
C GLN A 120 3.55 2.81 -7.27
N VAL A 121 3.87 3.24 -8.49
CA VAL A 121 4.79 2.50 -9.38
C VAL A 121 6.17 2.38 -8.74
N ASP A 122 6.71 3.48 -8.21
CA ASP A 122 8.01 3.50 -7.54
C ASP A 122 8.03 2.59 -6.30
N LEU A 123 6.95 2.62 -5.50
CA LEU A 123 6.81 1.74 -4.34
C LEU A 123 6.77 0.26 -4.75
N VAL A 124 6.07 -0.10 -5.83
CA VAL A 124 6.05 -1.49 -6.33
C VAL A 124 7.45 -1.92 -6.73
N GLN A 125 8.18 -1.08 -7.45
CA GLN A 125 9.54 -1.38 -7.87
C GLN A 125 10.48 -1.59 -6.67
N GLU A 126 10.34 -0.76 -5.64
CA GLU A 126 11.06 -0.93 -4.37
C GLU A 126 10.73 -2.26 -3.69
N TRP A 127 9.45 -2.62 -3.60
CA TRP A 127 9.02 -3.86 -2.95
C TRP A 127 9.53 -5.08 -3.69
N VAL A 128 9.40 -5.09 -5.01
CA VAL A 128 9.95 -6.15 -5.87
C VAL A 128 11.46 -6.28 -5.66
N ARG A 129 12.21 -5.18 -5.60
CA ARG A 129 13.65 -5.23 -5.34
C ARG A 129 13.98 -5.86 -3.98
N ARG A 130 13.21 -5.53 -2.95
CA ARG A 130 13.41 -6.06 -1.58
C ARG A 130 13.17 -7.55 -1.46
N THR A 131 12.34 -8.14 -2.32
CA THR A 131 12.12 -9.59 -2.33
C THR A 131 13.36 -10.39 -2.75
N GLY A 132 14.38 -9.75 -3.33
CA GLY A 132 15.58 -10.43 -3.83
C GLY A 132 15.21 -11.44 -4.92
N ASN A 133 15.57 -12.71 -4.74
CA ASN A 133 15.23 -13.81 -5.65
C ASN A 133 14.07 -14.68 -5.13
N LEU A 134 13.38 -14.26 -4.06
CA LEU A 134 12.30 -15.08 -3.50
C LEU A 134 11.12 -15.18 -4.45
N PRO A 135 10.39 -16.31 -4.44
CA PRO A 135 9.18 -16.46 -5.23
C PRO A 135 8.09 -15.48 -4.79
N LEU A 136 7.47 -14.80 -5.75
CA LEU A 136 6.45 -13.78 -5.54
C LEU A 136 5.04 -14.38 -5.46
N GLN A 137 4.27 -13.97 -4.47
CA GLN A 137 2.84 -14.24 -4.37
C GLN A 137 2.09 -12.93 -4.59
N ILE A 138 1.33 -12.85 -5.68
CA ILE A 138 0.73 -11.59 -6.13
C ILE A 138 -0.79 -11.71 -6.07
N SER A 139 -1.44 -10.76 -5.41
CA SER A 139 -2.91 -10.62 -5.43
C SER A 139 -3.30 -9.23 -5.95
N LEU A 140 -4.07 -9.20 -7.03
CA LEU A 140 -4.57 -7.99 -7.69
C LEU A 140 -6.08 -7.86 -7.50
N LEU A 141 -6.52 -6.87 -6.73
CA LEU A 141 -7.92 -6.51 -6.58
C LEU A 141 -8.27 -5.34 -7.50
N LEU A 142 -8.99 -5.64 -8.58
CA LEU A 142 -9.46 -4.65 -9.53
C LEU A 142 -10.88 -4.18 -9.21
N ARG A 143 -10.99 -3.00 -8.62
CA ARG A 143 -12.28 -2.29 -8.54
C ARG A 143 -12.52 -1.53 -9.86
N LYS A 144 -13.65 -0.81 -9.98
CA LYS A 144 -13.95 -0.01 -11.19
C LYS A 144 -12.84 1.03 -11.39
N THR A 145 -11.89 0.82 -12.29
CA THR A 145 -10.82 1.79 -12.59
C THR A 145 -11.12 2.50 -13.90
N LYS A 146 -11.03 3.84 -13.90
CA LYS A 146 -11.04 4.65 -15.13
C LYS A 146 -9.63 5.01 -15.61
N LYS A 147 -8.63 4.91 -14.72
CA LYS A 147 -7.24 5.26 -15.00
C LYS A 147 -6.42 4.01 -15.28
N HIS A 148 -5.91 3.92 -16.51
CA HIS A 148 -5.26 2.72 -17.04
C HIS A 148 -3.72 2.75 -16.91
N ALA A 149 -3.11 3.95 -16.86
CA ALA A 149 -1.66 4.11 -16.88
C ALA A 149 -0.95 3.49 -15.65
N VAL A 150 -1.52 3.68 -14.45
CA VAL A 150 -0.95 3.14 -13.19
C VAL A 150 -0.88 1.62 -13.20
N LEU A 151 -2.00 1.01 -13.60
CA LEU A 151 -2.12 -0.43 -13.71
C LEU A 151 -1.10 -0.97 -14.72
N ASP A 152 -0.93 -0.29 -15.86
CA ASP A 152 0.04 -0.70 -16.88
C ASP A 152 1.49 -0.56 -16.40
N GLY A 153 1.82 0.48 -15.64
CA GLY A 153 3.12 0.64 -14.99
C GLY A 153 3.43 -0.50 -14.02
N ILE A 154 2.50 -0.79 -13.11
CA ILE A 154 2.65 -1.86 -12.12
C ILE A 154 2.73 -3.23 -12.79
N LEU A 155 1.85 -3.53 -13.75
CA LEU A 155 1.89 -4.80 -14.47
C LEU A 155 3.23 -5.00 -15.16
N ARG A 156 3.78 -3.97 -15.82
CA ARG A 156 5.08 -4.07 -16.49
C ARG A 156 6.18 -4.50 -15.53
N ILE A 157 6.25 -3.91 -14.34
CA ILE A 157 7.22 -4.29 -13.30
C ILE A 157 7.00 -5.74 -12.88
N LEU A 158 5.76 -6.12 -12.57
CA LEU A 158 5.49 -7.47 -12.09
C LEU A 158 5.84 -8.52 -13.17
N LEU A 159 5.47 -8.27 -14.43
CA LEU A 159 5.67 -9.18 -15.55
C LEU A 159 7.16 -9.41 -15.87
N GLN A 160 8.02 -8.40 -15.65
CA GLN A 160 9.48 -8.57 -15.74
C GLN A 160 10.00 -9.65 -14.78
N GLU A 161 9.29 -9.89 -13.67
CA GLU A 161 9.63 -10.88 -12.65
C GLU A 161 8.78 -12.16 -12.75
N CYS A 162 8.10 -12.40 -13.88
CA CYS A 162 7.15 -13.51 -14.05
C CYS A 162 7.74 -14.89 -13.73
N GLN A 163 9.03 -15.10 -14.02
CA GLN A 163 9.73 -16.36 -13.76
C GLN A 163 9.83 -16.68 -12.25
N ARG A 164 9.67 -15.67 -11.40
CA ARG A 164 9.69 -15.81 -9.95
C ARG A 164 8.30 -15.91 -9.36
N TRP A 165 7.24 -15.82 -10.16
CA TRP A 165 5.88 -15.88 -9.62
C TRP A 165 5.56 -17.30 -9.15
N ARG A 166 5.20 -17.41 -7.87
CA ARG A 166 4.65 -18.62 -7.27
C ARG A 166 3.13 -18.69 -7.44
N SER A 167 2.46 -17.55 -7.31
CA SER A 167 1.02 -17.45 -7.49
C SER A 167 0.61 -16.06 -7.97
N LEU A 168 -0.44 -16.02 -8.79
CA LEU A 168 -1.14 -14.81 -9.18
C LEU A 168 -2.64 -15.01 -8.94
N GLU A 169 -3.21 -14.18 -8.09
CA GLU A 169 -4.65 -14.10 -7.84
C GLU A 169 -5.16 -12.78 -8.40
N VAL A 170 -6.24 -12.83 -9.20
CA VAL A 170 -6.87 -11.63 -9.75
C VAL A 170 -8.35 -11.66 -9.43
N ALA A 171 -8.82 -10.66 -8.68
CA ALA A 171 -10.21 -10.55 -8.25
C ALA A 171 -10.84 -9.21 -8.65
N GLY A 172 -12.18 -9.17 -8.67
CA GLY A 172 -12.96 -7.96 -8.90
C GLY A 172 -13.65 -7.87 -10.27
N LYS A 173 -14.40 -6.78 -10.48
CA LYS A 173 -15.34 -6.66 -11.63
C LYS A 173 -14.66 -6.39 -12.98
N ALA A 174 -13.35 -6.10 -12.98
CA ALA A 174 -12.58 -5.78 -14.17
C ALA A 174 -11.52 -6.85 -14.54
N THR A 175 -11.60 -8.05 -13.94
CA THR A 175 -10.68 -9.19 -14.19
C THR A 175 -10.53 -9.56 -15.66
N HIS A 176 -11.62 -9.56 -16.42
CA HIS A 176 -11.61 -9.85 -17.87
C HIS A 176 -10.63 -8.97 -18.66
N ARG A 177 -10.38 -7.73 -18.19
CA ARG A 177 -9.50 -6.78 -18.87
C ARG A 177 -8.02 -7.11 -18.66
N LEU A 178 -7.66 -7.59 -17.47
CA LEU A 178 -6.31 -8.07 -17.20
C LEU A 178 -6.02 -9.33 -18.00
N ARG A 179 -6.96 -10.28 -18.02
CA ARG A 179 -6.81 -11.50 -18.80
C ARG A 179 -6.55 -11.19 -20.28
N LYS A 180 -7.31 -10.26 -20.86
CA LYS A 180 -7.07 -9.80 -22.23
C LYS A 180 -5.69 -9.15 -22.41
N LYS A 181 -5.26 -8.27 -21.50
CA LYS A 181 -3.95 -7.60 -21.60
C LYS A 181 -2.75 -8.55 -21.46
N MET A 182 -2.85 -9.53 -20.56
CA MET A 182 -1.76 -10.47 -20.27
C MET A 182 -1.67 -11.63 -21.27
N PHE A 183 -2.80 -12.08 -21.83
CA PHE A 183 -2.81 -13.28 -22.67
C PHE A 183 -3.12 -13.00 -24.15
N GLU A 184 -3.70 -11.84 -24.50
CA GLU A 184 -4.06 -11.48 -25.88
C GLU A 184 -3.43 -10.13 -26.31
N GLY A 185 -2.59 -9.52 -25.47
CA GLY A 185 -2.05 -8.18 -25.65
C GLY A 185 -0.52 -8.10 -25.65
N SER A 186 0.03 -6.89 -25.56
CA SER A 186 1.47 -6.55 -25.66
C SER A 186 2.37 -7.08 -24.53
N TYR A 187 1.84 -7.88 -23.62
CA TYR A 187 2.50 -8.34 -22.40
C TYR A 187 2.52 -9.86 -22.38
N ILE A 188 3.27 -10.46 -23.30
CA ILE A 188 3.51 -11.91 -23.29
C ILE A 188 4.73 -12.15 -22.39
N CYS A 189 4.54 -12.95 -21.36
CA CYS A 189 5.63 -13.53 -20.57
C CYS A 189 6.18 -14.78 -21.26
#